data_AF-A0A0G0NPX3-F1
#
_entry.id   AF-A0A0G0NPX3-F1
#
_cell.length_a   1.000
_cell.length_b   1.000
_cell.length_c   1.000
_cell.angle_alpha   90.00
_cell.angle_beta   90.00
_cell.angle_gamma   90.00
#
_symmetry.space_group_name_H-M   'P 1'
#
loop_
_entity.id
_entity.type
_entity.pdbx_description
1 polymer ?
#
loop_
_entity_poly.entity_id
_entity_poly.type
_entity_poly.pdbx_seq_one_letter_code
_entity_poly.pdbx_strand_id
1 'polypeptide(L)'
;MRDRYAHPLVNDKNLIFNAYSKLNKILIENFNKEELKKALKNKGVDSSELKNLGSLKLFEKFVEKFLDCKNSHNLMTPFFVLYDLRILNDHLTETNFEVEYNDCKKRIGISNGINYYDFYKIVLQSLIKTYEKLNELVNSEADPNPSASI
;
A
#
# COMPACT_ATOMS: atom_id res chain seq x y z
N MET A 1 -1.28 -11.01 34.22
CA MET A 1 0.06 -11.44 33.75
C MET A 1 0.12 -11.45 32.20
N ARG A 2 0.01 -10.29 31.54
CA ARG A 2 0.20 -10.17 30.07
C ARG A 2 1.32 -9.18 29.68
N ASP A 3 2.16 -8.77 30.64
CA ASP A 3 3.23 -7.78 30.45
C ASP A 3 4.65 -8.36 30.48
N ARG A 4 4.85 -9.61 30.01
CA ARG A 4 6.20 -10.23 30.03
C ARG A 4 6.76 -10.61 28.67
N TYR A 5 6.14 -10.16 27.58
CA TYR A 5 6.73 -10.30 26.26
C TYR A 5 6.87 -8.90 25.67
N ALA A 6 8.12 -8.45 25.55
CA ALA A 6 8.43 -7.32 24.69
C ALA A 6 7.91 -7.63 23.29
N HIS A 7 7.29 -6.64 22.64
CA HIS A 7 6.85 -6.79 21.27
C HIS A 7 8.05 -7.27 20.41
N PRO A 8 7.91 -8.31 19.57
CA PRO A 8 9.05 -8.93 18.87
C PRO A 8 9.77 -7.96 17.91
N LEU A 9 9.12 -6.84 17.57
CA LEU A 9 9.74 -5.69 16.95
C LEU A 9 10.05 -4.63 18.01
N VAL A 10 11.33 -4.32 18.17
CA VAL A 10 11.84 -3.17 18.93
C VAL A 10 12.25 -2.06 17.97
N ASN A 11 12.54 -0.86 18.49
CA ASN A 11 13.03 0.26 17.68
C ASN A 11 14.48 0.04 17.23
N ASP A 12 14.66 -0.90 16.30
CA ASP A 12 15.91 -1.21 15.63
C ASP A 12 15.72 -1.09 14.11
N LYS A 13 16.61 -0.34 13.46
CA LYS A 13 16.52 -0.03 12.03
C LYS A 13 16.42 -1.31 11.19
N ASN A 14 17.31 -2.29 11.42
CA ASN A 14 17.35 -3.50 10.61
C ASN A 14 16.09 -4.36 10.82
N LEU A 15 15.64 -4.53 12.07
CA LEU A 15 14.43 -5.30 12.36
C LEU A 15 13.18 -4.68 11.72
N ILE A 16 13.05 -3.36 11.79
CA ILE A 16 11.91 -2.64 11.21
C ILE A 16 11.91 -2.71 9.68
N PHE A 17 13.06 -2.49 9.04
CA PHE A 17 13.13 -2.55 7.58
C PHE A 17 12.96 -3.98 7.04
N ASN A 18 13.45 -4.98 7.77
CA ASN A 18 13.12 -6.38 7.48
C ASN A 18 11.60 -6.65 7.59
N ALA A 19 10.90 -6.01 8.52
CA ALA A 19 9.45 -6.13 8.65
C ALA A 19 8.73 -5.49 7.45
N TYR A 20 9.18 -4.33 6.95
CA TYR A 20 8.66 -3.76 5.70
C TYR A 20 8.87 -4.68 4.50
N SER A 21 10.06 -5.27 4.35
CA SER A 21 10.34 -6.22 3.27
C SER A 21 9.41 -7.43 3.31
N LYS A 22 9.16 -8.00 4.51
CA LYS A 22 8.20 -9.10 4.67
C LYS A 22 6.77 -8.68 4.34
N LEU A 23 6.34 -7.50 4.77
CA LEU A 23 5.02 -6.97 4.43
C LEU A 23 4.87 -6.75 2.92
N ASN A 24 5.86 -6.16 2.25
CA ASN A 24 5.85 -5.99 0.80
C ASN A 24 5.72 -7.34 0.08
N LYS A 25 6.46 -8.36 0.53
CA LYS A 25 6.36 -9.71 -0.03
C LYS A 25 4.96 -10.30 0.10
N ILE A 26 4.28 -10.08 1.22
CA ILE A 26 2.93 -10.58 1.45
C ILE A 26 1.91 -9.79 0.62
N LEU A 27 2.00 -8.45 0.63
CA LEU A 27 0.93 -7.58 0.15
C LEU A 27 1.08 -7.14 -1.31
N ILE A 28 2.30 -7.06 -1.85
CA ILE A 28 2.57 -6.42 -3.15
C ILE A 28 3.17 -7.42 -4.15
N GLU A 29 4.11 -8.26 -3.73
CA GLU A 29 4.79 -9.19 -4.65
C GLU A 29 3.87 -10.29 -5.18
N ASN A 30 2.73 -10.55 -4.52
CA ASN A 30 1.73 -11.53 -4.95
C ASN A 30 0.73 -10.99 -5.98
N PHE A 31 0.85 -9.72 -6.39
CA PHE A 31 -0.07 -9.17 -7.39
C PHE A 31 0.11 -9.84 -8.75
N ASN A 32 -0.98 -10.45 -9.24
CA ASN A 32 -1.02 -11.03 -10.57
C ASN A 32 -1.15 -9.93 -11.63
N LYS A 33 0.00 -9.49 -12.12
CA LYS A 33 0.13 -8.43 -13.13
C LYS A 33 -0.69 -8.71 -14.39
N GLU A 34 -0.72 -9.96 -14.85
CA GLU A 34 -1.36 -10.32 -16.11
C GLU A 34 -2.88 -10.37 -15.97
N GLU A 35 -3.40 -10.89 -14.85
CA GLU A 35 -4.84 -10.81 -14.57
C GLU A 35 -5.31 -9.36 -14.37
N LEU A 36 -4.53 -8.51 -13.69
CA LEU A 36 -4.86 -7.08 -13.57
C LEU A 36 -4.94 -6.39 -14.95
N LYS A 37 -3.96 -6.64 -15.83
CA LYS A 37 -3.99 -6.10 -17.20
C LYS A 37 -5.20 -6.62 -17.98
N LYS A 38 -5.49 -7.92 -17.89
CA LYS A 38 -6.62 -8.54 -18.57
C LYS A 38 -7.94 -7.93 -18.11
N ALA A 39 -8.13 -7.78 -16.80
CA ALA A 39 -9.31 -7.13 -16.24
C ALA A 39 -9.46 -5.67 -16.74
N LEU A 40 -8.38 -4.88 -16.69
CA LEU A 40 -8.38 -3.49 -17.17
C LEU A 40 -8.70 -3.37 -18.66
N LYS A 41 -8.15 -4.25 -19.50
CA LYS A 41 -8.49 -4.31 -20.93
C LYS A 41 -9.96 -4.64 -21.15
N ASN A 42 -10.50 -5.61 -20.41
CA ASN A 42 -11.92 -5.97 -20.48
C ASN A 42 -12.85 -4.83 -20.05
N LYS A 43 -12.37 -3.93 -19.18
CA LYS A 43 -13.07 -2.69 -18.79
C LYS A 43 -12.90 -1.55 -19.80
N GLY A 44 -12.18 -1.77 -20.90
CA GLY A 44 -11.99 -0.80 -21.99
C GLY A 44 -10.76 0.09 -21.87
N VAL A 45 -9.79 -0.22 -20.99
CA VAL A 45 -8.54 0.54 -20.91
C VAL A 45 -7.61 0.15 -22.05
N ASP A 46 -7.02 1.15 -22.72
CA ASP A 46 -6.11 0.94 -23.85
C ASP A 46 -4.85 0.16 -23.45
N SER A 47 -4.42 -0.78 -24.29
CA SER A 47 -3.23 -1.60 -24.03
C SER A 47 -1.93 -0.79 -23.96
N SER A 48 -1.85 0.33 -24.68
CA SER A 48 -0.72 1.26 -24.66
C SER A 48 -0.53 1.90 -23.29
N GLU A 49 -1.61 2.22 -22.58
CA GLU A 49 -1.58 2.75 -21.22
C GLU A 49 -1.06 1.73 -20.19
N LEU A 50 -1.17 0.43 -20.48
CA LEU A 50 -0.84 -0.65 -19.55
C LEU A 50 0.58 -1.22 -19.75
N LYS A 51 1.23 -0.92 -20.88
CA LYS A 51 2.43 -1.64 -21.35
C LYS A 51 3.59 -1.62 -20.34
N ASN A 52 3.79 -0.48 -19.67
CA ASN A 52 4.96 -0.26 -18.81
C ASN A 52 4.61 -0.12 -17.31
N LEU A 53 3.35 -0.35 -16.93
CA LEU A 53 2.95 -0.21 -15.54
C LEU A 53 3.46 -1.39 -14.69
N GLY A 54 4.02 -1.07 -13.52
CA GLY A 54 4.30 -2.04 -12.46
C GLY A 54 3.01 -2.55 -11.81
N SER A 55 3.12 -3.62 -11.01
CA SER A 55 1.96 -4.24 -10.35
C SER A 55 1.18 -3.26 -9.47
N LEU A 56 1.87 -2.43 -8.68
CA LEU A 56 1.24 -1.39 -7.86
C LEU A 56 0.44 -0.37 -8.68
N LYS A 57 1.01 0.11 -9.79
CA LYS A 57 0.33 1.07 -10.68
C LYS A 57 -0.85 0.45 -11.42
N LEU A 58 -0.74 -0.83 -11.77
CA LEU A 58 -1.87 -1.58 -12.33
C LEU A 58 -2.98 -1.75 -11.30
N PHE A 59 -2.65 -2.03 -10.04
CA PHE A 59 -3.64 -2.14 -8.99
C PHE A 59 -4.29 -0.79 -8.66
N GLU A 60 -3.53 0.31 -8.61
CA GLU A 60 -4.09 1.68 -8.49
C GLU A 60 -5.08 1.99 -9.61
N LYS A 61 -4.72 1.67 -10.87
CA LYS A 61 -5.61 1.86 -12.02
C LYS A 61 -6.82 0.93 -11.98
N PHE A 62 -6.67 -0.28 -11.42
CA PHE A 62 -7.79 -1.19 -11.16
C PHE A 62 -8.76 -0.56 -10.16
N VAL A 63 -8.27 -0.06 -9.02
CA VAL A 63 -9.08 0.63 -8.02
C VAL A 63 -9.78 1.86 -8.62
N GLU A 64 -9.10 2.62 -9.47
CA GLU A 64 -9.70 3.76 -10.18
C GLU A 64 -10.85 3.35 -11.12
N LYS A 65 -10.62 2.34 -11.96
CA LYS A 65 -11.54 1.99 -13.06
C LYS A 65 -12.62 1.00 -12.68
N PHE A 66 -12.31 0.06 -11.80
CA PHE A 66 -13.27 -0.93 -11.36
C PHE A 66 -14.11 -0.40 -10.22
N LEU A 67 -13.52 0.26 -9.22
CA LEU A 67 -14.20 0.71 -8.00
C LEU A 67 -14.64 2.20 -8.02
N ASP A 68 -14.63 2.83 -9.20
CA ASP A 68 -14.87 4.27 -9.46
C ASP A 68 -14.19 5.23 -8.45
N CYS A 69 -13.01 4.85 -7.95
CA CYS A 69 -12.31 5.62 -6.94
C CYS A 69 -11.45 6.71 -7.58
N LYS A 70 -12.02 7.90 -7.79
CA LYS A 70 -11.31 9.07 -8.37
C LYS A 70 -10.06 9.48 -7.59
N ASN A 71 -10.00 9.17 -6.30
CA ASN A 71 -8.86 9.46 -5.43
C ASN A 71 -8.02 8.20 -5.13
N SER A 72 -7.97 7.26 -6.08
CA SER A 72 -7.23 6.00 -5.96
C SER A 72 -5.77 6.22 -5.62
N HIS A 73 -5.14 7.29 -6.14
CA HIS A 73 -3.74 7.61 -5.84
C HIS A 73 -3.50 7.80 -4.33
N ASN A 74 -4.30 8.65 -3.68
CA ASN A 74 -4.14 8.92 -2.26
C ASN A 74 -4.49 7.67 -1.43
N LEU A 75 -5.54 6.95 -1.82
CA LEU A 75 -5.92 5.69 -1.17
C LEU A 75 -4.79 4.65 -1.23
N MET A 76 -4.10 4.56 -2.37
CA MET A 76 -3.01 3.62 -2.64
C MET A 76 -1.64 4.09 -2.15
N THR A 77 -1.51 5.34 -1.71
CA THR A 77 -0.23 5.92 -1.26
C THR A 77 0.49 5.07 -0.20
N PRO A 78 -0.19 4.47 0.79
CA PRO A 78 0.47 3.58 1.77
C PRO A 78 1.18 2.37 1.14
N PHE A 79 0.65 1.80 0.04
CA PHE A 79 1.32 0.71 -0.66
C PHE A 79 2.58 1.17 -1.40
N PHE A 80 2.53 2.35 -2.02
CA PHE A 80 3.73 2.92 -2.65
C PHE A 80 4.81 3.22 -1.60
N VAL A 81 4.42 3.76 -0.45
CA VAL A 81 5.36 3.99 0.66
C VAL A 81 5.93 2.67 1.19
N LEU A 82 5.12 1.62 1.33
CA LEU A 82 5.62 0.30 1.72
C LEU A 82 6.68 -0.24 0.74
N TYR A 83 6.47 -0.06 -0.56
CA TYR A 83 7.41 -0.48 -1.58
C TYR A 83 8.72 0.31 -1.54
N ASP A 84 8.64 1.63 -1.39
CA ASP A 84 9.83 2.48 -1.25
C ASP A 84 10.63 2.11 0.01
N LEU A 85 9.94 1.83 1.13
CA LEU A 85 10.57 1.36 2.36
C LEU A 85 11.24 -0.01 2.20
N ARG A 86 10.68 -0.89 1.36
CA ARG A 86 11.31 -2.17 0.99
C ARG A 86 12.53 -1.97 0.10
N ILE A 87 12.56 -0.96 -0.76
CA ILE A 87 13.78 -0.61 -1.52
C ILE A 87 14.86 -0.11 -0.55
N LEU A 88 14.50 0.79 0.37
CA LEU A 88 15.41 1.33 1.37
C LEU A 88 16.05 0.26 2.27
N ASN A 89 15.38 -0.89 2.48
CA ASN A 89 15.95 -2.02 3.19
C ASN A 89 17.22 -2.58 2.52
N ASP A 90 17.34 -2.48 1.20
CA ASP A 90 18.52 -2.93 0.46
C ASP A 90 19.66 -1.87 0.49
N HIS A 91 19.34 -0.65 0.93
CA HIS A 91 20.19 0.55 0.86
C HIS A 91 20.39 1.21 2.25
N LEU A 92 20.32 0.44 3.34
CA LEU A 92 20.31 0.98 4.72
C LEU A 92 21.57 1.79 5.10
N THR A 93 22.69 1.58 4.40
CA THR A 93 23.97 2.24 4.65
C THR A 93 24.27 3.40 3.71
N GLU A 94 23.37 3.70 2.76
CA GLU A 94 23.59 4.77 1.78
C GLU A 94 23.39 6.16 2.40
N THR A 95 24.11 7.15 1.87
CA THR A 95 24.14 8.53 2.40
C THR A 95 22.82 9.28 2.19
N ASN A 96 22.04 8.90 1.19
CA ASN A 96 20.71 9.43 0.86
C ASN A 96 19.58 8.81 1.70
N PHE A 97 19.84 7.75 2.47
CA PHE A 97 18.80 6.99 3.18
C PHE A 97 17.84 7.89 3.98
N GLU A 98 18.36 8.84 4.76
CA GLU A 98 17.52 9.69 5.60
C GLU A 98 16.66 10.67 4.77
N VAL A 99 17.12 11.09 3.60
CA VAL A 99 16.33 11.95 2.70
C VAL A 99 15.13 11.18 2.17
N GLU A 100 15.38 10.01 1.59
CA GLU A 100 14.35 9.15 1.00
C GLU A 100 13.38 8.61 2.06
N TYR A 101 13.90 8.27 3.25
CA TYR A 101 13.09 7.85 4.38
C TYR A 101 12.17 8.99 4.88
N ASN A 102 12.64 10.22 4.91
CA ASN A 102 11.81 11.36 5.28
C ASN A 102 10.78 11.70 4.20
N ASP A 103 11.07 11.47 2.93
CA ASP A 103 10.08 11.63 1.86
C ASP A 103 8.96 10.59 1.97
N CYS A 104 9.28 9.35 2.36
CA CYS A 104 8.27 8.34 2.73
C CYS A 104 7.35 8.82 3.86
N LYS A 105 7.90 9.46 4.92
CA LYS A 105 7.10 10.01 6.03
C LYS A 105 6.15 11.12 5.57
N LYS A 106 6.65 12.05 4.76
CA LYS A 106 5.84 13.17 4.23
C LYS A 106 4.66 12.68 3.41
N ARG A 107 4.85 11.63 2.59
CA ARG A 107 3.79 11.07 1.75
C ARG A 107 2.60 10.51 2.53
N ILE A 108 2.80 10.07 3.77
CA ILE A 108 1.71 9.64 4.67
C ILE A 108 1.37 10.69 5.74
N GLY A 109 1.79 11.94 5.54
CA GLY A 109 1.40 13.08 6.37
C GLY A 109 2.09 13.17 7.73
N ILE A 110 3.27 12.56 7.88
CA ILE A 110 3.99 12.50 9.16
C ILE A 110 5.19 13.44 9.16
N SER A 111 5.33 14.21 10.24
CA SER A 111 6.48 15.08 10.48
C SER A 111 7.72 14.30 10.91
N ASN A 112 8.89 14.91 10.74
CA ASN A 112 10.16 14.35 11.21
C ASN A 112 10.16 14.16 12.74
N GLY A 113 11.06 13.31 13.23
CA GLY A 113 11.33 13.14 14.67
C GLY A 113 10.70 11.92 15.35
N ILE A 114 9.86 11.15 14.66
CA ILE A 114 9.41 9.85 15.16
C ILE A 114 10.47 8.76 14.92
N ASN A 115 10.53 7.79 15.82
CA ASN A 115 11.43 6.65 15.70
C ASN A 115 10.93 5.63 14.66
N TYR A 116 11.79 4.67 14.29
CA TYR A 116 11.50 3.68 13.25
C TYR A 116 10.28 2.81 13.59
N TYR A 117 10.15 2.38 14.86
CA TYR A 117 9.04 1.54 15.29
C TYR A 117 7.68 2.27 15.29
N ASP A 118 7.65 3.51 15.73
CA ASP A 118 6.45 4.34 15.68
C ASP A 118 6.03 4.62 14.24
N PHE A 119 6.99 4.87 13.35
CA PHE A 119 6.69 5.00 11.93
C PHE A 119 6.13 3.71 11.33
N TYR A 120 6.70 2.56 11.70
CA TYR A 120 6.20 1.25 11.28
C TYR A 120 4.75 1.02 11.68
N LYS A 121 4.38 1.34 12.92
CA LYS A 121 2.99 1.25 13.38
C LYS A 121 2.07 2.15 12.56
N ILE A 122 2.52 3.37 12.22
CA ILE A 122 1.74 4.30 11.39
C ILE A 122 1.54 3.74 9.98
N VAL A 123 2.59 3.23 9.33
CA VAL A 123 2.49 2.60 8.01
C VAL A 123 1.52 1.42 8.05
N LEU A 124 1.61 0.56 9.07
CA LEU A 124 0.70 -0.58 9.24
C LEU A 124 -0.76 -0.12 9.40
N GLN A 125 -1.01 0.89 10.23
CA GLN A 125 -2.35 1.47 10.41
C GLN A 125 -2.89 2.10 9.13
N SER A 126 -2.04 2.80 8.37
CA SER A 126 -2.42 3.35 7.07
C SER A 126 -2.77 2.27 6.06
N LEU A 127 -2.03 1.16 6.02
CA LEU A 127 -2.35 0.00 5.18
C LEU A 127 -3.68 -0.65 5.57
N ILE A 128 -3.93 -0.84 6.87
CA ILE A 128 -5.21 -1.37 7.38
C ILE A 128 -6.37 -0.49 6.92
N LYS A 129 -6.27 0.82 7.13
CA LYS A 129 -7.30 1.78 6.68
C LYS A 129 -7.53 1.76 5.17
N THR A 130 -6.46 1.61 4.38
CA THR A 130 -6.59 1.44 2.93
C THR A 130 -7.40 0.19 2.59
N TYR A 131 -7.12 -0.96 3.23
CA TYR A 131 -7.87 -2.19 3.00
C TYR A 131 -9.33 -2.09 3.45
N GLU A 132 -9.60 -1.49 4.61
CA GLU A 132 -10.96 -1.21 5.07
C GLU A 132 -11.72 -0.41 4.03
N LYS A 133 -11.11 0.65 3.50
CA LYS A 133 -11.75 1.48 2.47
C LYS A 133 -11.95 0.75 1.15
N LEU A 134 -11.02 -0.10 0.73
CA LEU A 134 -11.19 -0.94 -0.45
C LEU A 134 -12.36 -1.92 -0.27
N ASN A 135 -12.51 -2.52 0.91
CA ASN A 135 -13.63 -3.41 1.20
C ASN A 135 -14.97 -2.67 1.16
N GLU A 136 -15.04 -1.45 1.71
CA GLU A 136 -16.24 -0.61 1.58
C GLU A 136 -16.62 -0.37 0.12
N LEU A 137 -15.64 -0.03 -0.73
CA LEU A 137 -15.87 0.21 -2.14
C LEU A 137 -16.39 -1.05 -2.85
N VAL A 138 -15.75 -2.19 -2.62
CA VAL A 138 -16.19 -3.48 -3.18
C VAL A 138 -17.61 -3.82 -2.75
N ASN A 139 -17.95 -3.63 -1.47
CA ASN A 139 -19.30 -3.91 -0.96
C ASN A 139 -20.34 -2.93 -1.51
N SER A 140 -19.96 -1.67 -1.77
CA SER A 140 -20.86 -0.69 -2.38
C SER A 140 -21.15 -0.95 -3.86
N GLU A 141 -20.23 -1.59 -4.59
CA GLU A 141 -20.48 -2.04 -5.96
C GLU A 141 -21.27 -3.36 -6.05
N ALA A 142 -21.21 -4.18 -4.99
CA ALA A 142 -21.92 -5.45 -4.91
C ALA A 142 -23.41 -5.31 -4.58
N ASP A 143 -23.91 -4.10 -4.29
CA ASP A 143 -25.33 -3.81 -4.05
C ASP A 143 -25.95 -3.04 -5.25
N PRO A 144 -26.46 -3.74 -6.28
CA PRO A 144 -27.06 -3.08 -7.42
C PRO A 144 -28.53 -2.66 -7.20
N ASN A 145 -29.19 -2.95 -6.06
CA ASN A 145 -30.58 -2.49 -5.83
C ASN A 145 -31.14 -2.76 -4.41
N PRO A 146 -31.43 -1.74 -3.58
CA PRO A 146 -32.47 -1.84 -2.56
C PRO A 146 -33.75 -1.16 -3.09
N SER A 147 -34.76 -1.98 -3.40
CA SER A 147 -36.16 -1.61 -3.70
C SER A 147 -36.50 -1.01 -5.08
N ALA A 148 -36.53 -1.88 -6.09
CA ALA A 148 -37.77 -2.06 -6.84
C ALA A 148 -38.55 -3.20 -6.16
N SER A 149 -39.44 -2.87 -5.24
CA SER A 149 -40.42 -3.81 -4.68
C SER A 149 -41.65 -3.04 -4.20
N ILE A 150 -42.67 -3.09 -5.07
CA ILE A 150 -44.11 -2.85 -4.91
C ILE A 150 -44.53 -1.44 -4.47
#